data_AF-A0A2I0QJY8-F1
#
_entry.id   AF-A0A2I0QJY8-F1
#
_cell.length_a   1.000
_cell.length_b   1.000
_cell.length_c   1.000
_cell.angle_alpha   90.00
_cell.angle_beta   90.00
_cell.angle_gamma   90.00
#
_symmetry.space_group_name_H-M   'P 1'
#
loop_
_entity.id
_entity.type
_entity.pdbx_description
1 polymer ?
#
loop_
_entity_poly.entity_id
_entity_poly.type
_entity_poly.pdbx_seq_one_letter_code
_entity_poly.pdbx_strand_id
1 'polypeptide(L)'
;MDEKFDAFIIYETFTGAYLALHLKDALWKRCKINCFVAASKRDIPIGEKEKEMRHEVLKNAEEIFLIITSGIFLSDAAKEEVGWAKEEGKNIRVYIKSDTNLDTDEAKKFFIDVGLEGRQYFKSETKEELAGDVINRILNREYFSKNPSPLIYLSKEELSSKGATYWVDGIPKSDDKELKEHYLKALLLCKNDKYEDAIKEFENILRICMISPTEKMSILLSLGNAYYSLSQNDKALENYNALLEITEKVGKKDALEGKASALGNIGLILKNKGDLDNALKYHQDALKIHVEIGYKQGEASDLGNIGLIYSDKGDLDNALKYHHNALKYHQDALKIDREIGYKQGEANQLGNIGIIYSDKGDLDNALIYLREALEVLERFNLIYGKEIIKNAINFIERKKRKN
;
A
#
# COMPACT_ATOMS: atom_id res chain seq x y z
N MET A 1 19.31 12.60 -24.41
CA MET A 1 18.66 11.30 -24.11
C MET A 1 18.44 11.36 -22.62
N ASP A 2 17.30 11.91 -22.20
CA ASP A 2 17.03 12.26 -20.80
C ASP A 2 16.02 11.28 -20.19
N GLU A 3 16.06 10.03 -20.63
CA GLU A 3 15.29 8.96 -19.99
C GLU A 3 16.12 8.43 -18.83
N LYS A 4 15.59 8.59 -17.62
CA LYS A 4 16.12 7.93 -16.44
C LYS A 4 15.78 6.44 -16.52
N PHE A 5 16.76 5.58 -16.25
CA PHE A 5 16.59 4.12 -16.30
C PHE A 5 17.31 3.45 -15.13
N ASP A 6 16.78 2.35 -14.62
CA ASP A 6 17.50 1.54 -13.62
C ASP A 6 18.71 0.87 -14.27
N ALA A 7 19.83 0.76 -13.55
CA ALA A 7 21.05 0.16 -14.07
C ALA A 7 21.61 -0.93 -13.17
N PHE A 8 22.24 -1.94 -13.78
CA PHE A 8 22.72 -3.14 -13.10
C PHE A 8 24.19 -3.34 -13.35
N ILE A 9 24.91 -3.69 -12.28
CA ILE A 9 26.31 -4.09 -12.35
C ILE A 9 26.45 -5.47 -11.73
N ILE A 10 26.85 -6.43 -12.54
CA ILE A 10 27.02 -7.82 -12.13
C ILE A 10 28.52 -8.12 -12.03
N TYR A 11 28.98 -8.50 -10.85
CA TYR A 11 30.34 -8.97 -10.59
C TYR A 11 30.36 -10.50 -10.49
N GLU A 12 31.04 -11.13 -11.43
CA GLU A 12 31.15 -12.59 -11.51
C GLU A 12 32.60 -13.02 -11.71
N THR A 13 33.06 -14.01 -10.92
CA THR A 13 34.33 -14.71 -11.18
C THR A 13 34.13 -15.81 -12.23
N PHE A 14 35.19 -16.11 -12.98
CA PHE A 14 35.16 -16.90 -14.23
C PHE A 14 34.55 -18.32 -14.13
N THR A 15 34.25 -18.83 -12.94
CA THR A 15 33.66 -20.17 -12.75
C THR A 15 32.14 -20.26 -12.95
N GLY A 16 31.50 -19.27 -13.59
CA GLY A 16 30.09 -19.43 -13.97
C GLY A 16 29.44 -18.30 -14.74
N ALA A 17 30.12 -17.74 -15.75
CA ALA A 17 29.68 -16.62 -16.62
C ALA A 17 28.31 -16.75 -17.33
N TYR A 18 27.52 -17.78 -17.02
CA TYR A 18 26.19 -18.01 -17.56
C TYR A 18 25.13 -17.16 -16.85
N LEU A 19 25.25 -16.91 -15.54
CA LEU A 19 24.19 -16.20 -14.81
C LEU A 19 24.14 -14.72 -15.21
N ALA A 20 25.29 -14.04 -15.24
CA ALA A 20 25.36 -12.64 -15.62
C ALA A 20 24.89 -12.43 -17.07
N LEU A 21 25.26 -13.33 -17.98
CA LEU A 21 24.85 -13.28 -19.38
C LEU A 21 23.35 -13.56 -19.52
N HIS A 22 22.81 -14.52 -18.77
CA HIS A 22 21.37 -14.84 -18.77
C HIS A 22 20.54 -13.71 -18.15
N LEU A 23 21.00 -13.09 -17.07
CA LEU A 23 20.37 -11.92 -16.46
C LEU A 23 20.41 -10.72 -17.40
N LYS A 24 21.58 -10.43 -17.98
CA LYS A 24 21.74 -9.38 -18.99
C LYS A 24 20.78 -9.61 -20.16
N ASP A 25 20.74 -10.82 -20.72
CA ASP A 25 19.85 -11.15 -21.82
C ASP A 25 18.38 -11.06 -21.42
N ALA A 26 18.01 -11.58 -20.26
CA ALA A 26 16.64 -11.55 -19.77
C ALA A 26 16.16 -10.12 -19.51
N LEU A 27 16.96 -9.30 -18.85
CA LEU A 27 16.61 -7.92 -18.49
C LEU A 27 16.67 -6.97 -19.68
N TRP A 28 17.64 -7.15 -20.58
CA TRP A 28 17.69 -6.38 -21.84
C TRP A 28 16.51 -6.71 -22.74
N LYS A 29 16.22 -8.00 -22.97
CA LYS A 29 15.11 -8.44 -23.83
C LYS A 29 13.75 -8.08 -23.26
N ARG A 30 13.57 -8.11 -21.93
CA ARG A 30 12.27 -7.87 -21.28
C ARG A 30 12.02 -6.42 -20.92
N CYS A 31 13.03 -5.68 -20.47
CA CYS A 31 12.83 -4.37 -19.85
C CYS A 31 13.65 -3.25 -20.50
N LYS A 32 14.46 -3.54 -21.55
CA LYS A 32 15.42 -2.58 -22.15
C LYS A 32 16.35 -1.92 -21.14
N ILE A 33 16.63 -2.61 -20.04
CA ILE A 33 17.48 -2.12 -18.97
C ILE A 33 18.94 -2.33 -19.34
N ASN A 34 19.75 -1.27 -19.26
CA ASN A 34 21.19 -1.35 -19.45
C ASN A 34 21.82 -2.19 -18.32
N CYS A 35 22.48 -3.28 -18.71
CA CYS A 35 23.15 -4.19 -17.79
C CYS A 35 24.63 -4.31 -18.13
N PHE A 36 25.46 -4.02 -17.13
CA PHE A 36 26.91 -4.15 -17.18
C PHE A 36 27.34 -5.41 -16.46
N VAL A 37 28.18 -6.19 -17.12
CA VAL A 37 28.79 -7.39 -16.53
C VAL A 37 30.27 -7.11 -16.37
N ALA A 38 30.70 -6.99 -15.13
CA ALA A 38 32.11 -6.92 -14.74
C ALA A 38 32.60 -8.34 -14.44
N ALA A 39 33.26 -8.97 -15.42
CA ALA A 39 33.92 -10.25 -15.20
C ALA A 39 35.31 -9.99 -14.59
N SER A 40 35.45 -10.21 -13.29
CA SER A 40 36.75 -10.10 -12.62
C SER A 40 37.50 -11.43 -12.71
N LYS A 41 38.49 -11.51 -13.59
CA LYS A 41 39.69 -12.31 -13.30
C LYS A 41 40.40 -11.56 -12.18
N ARG A 42 40.62 -12.21 -11.03
CA ARG A 42 41.48 -11.76 -9.91
C ARG A 42 42.12 -10.38 -10.14
N ASP A 43 41.64 -9.37 -9.42
CA ASP A 43 42.31 -8.07 -9.22
C ASP A 43 42.82 -7.36 -10.48
N ILE A 44 42.09 -7.43 -11.61
CA ILE A 44 42.37 -6.57 -12.76
C ILE A 44 41.46 -5.33 -12.65
N PRO A 45 42.04 -4.12 -12.47
CA PRO A 45 41.27 -2.87 -12.47
C PRO A 45 40.51 -2.68 -13.78
N ILE A 46 39.31 -2.11 -13.73
CA ILE A 46 38.60 -1.68 -14.93
C ILE A 46 39.45 -0.58 -15.59
N GLY A 47 39.70 -0.68 -16.90
CA GLY A 47 40.48 0.35 -17.61
C GLY A 47 39.75 1.70 -17.59
N GLU A 48 40.48 2.81 -17.44
CA GLU A 48 39.90 4.17 -17.29
C GLU A 48 38.84 4.51 -18.34
N LYS A 49 39.04 4.13 -19.60
CA LYS A 49 38.05 4.37 -20.67
C LYS A 49 36.73 3.61 -20.48
N GLU A 50 36.80 2.40 -19.94
CA GLU A 50 35.60 1.60 -19.66
C GLU A 50 34.86 2.15 -18.44
N LYS A 51 35.60 2.65 -17.45
CA LYS A 51 35.07 3.30 -16.26
C LYS A 51 34.34 4.61 -16.60
N GLU A 52 34.95 5.49 -17.40
CA GLU A 52 34.30 6.73 -17.86
C GLU A 52 32.97 6.45 -18.55
N MET A 53 32.95 5.46 -19.46
CA MET A 53 31.74 5.04 -20.17
C MET A 53 30.66 4.51 -19.22
N ARG A 54 31.02 3.71 -18.21
CA ARG A 54 30.07 3.18 -17.22
C ARG A 54 29.48 4.30 -16.38
N HIS A 55 30.31 5.18 -15.83
CA HIS A 55 29.85 6.30 -15.00
C HIS A 55 28.94 7.25 -15.79
N GLU A 56 29.25 7.53 -17.06
CA GLU A 56 28.39 8.36 -17.93
C GLU A 56 26.98 7.76 -18.07
N VAL A 57 26.90 6.44 -18.24
CA VAL A 57 25.62 5.72 -18.35
C VAL A 57 24.90 5.66 -17.00
N LEU A 58 25.61 5.35 -15.93
CA LEU A 58 25.06 5.23 -14.58
C LEU A 58 24.63 6.59 -13.99
N LYS A 59 25.13 7.70 -14.52
CA LYS A 59 24.76 9.05 -14.08
C LYS A 59 23.26 9.30 -14.19
N ASN A 60 22.59 8.69 -15.16
CA ASN A 60 21.14 8.81 -15.35
C ASN A 60 20.33 7.74 -14.61
N ALA A 61 20.99 6.83 -13.89
CA ALA A 61 20.31 5.80 -13.11
C ALA A 61 19.78 6.32 -11.78
N GLU A 62 18.55 5.93 -11.43
CA GLU A 62 17.95 6.24 -10.12
C GLU A 62 18.38 5.22 -9.05
N GLU A 63 18.46 3.95 -9.44
CA GLU A 63 18.90 2.86 -8.57
C GLU A 63 19.94 1.98 -9.27
N ILE A 64 20.97 1.60 -8.51
CA ILE A 64 22.05 0.73 -8.95
C ILE A 64 21.97 -0.59 -8.18
N PHE A 65 21.89 -1.67 -8.92
CA PHE A 65 21.83 -3.01 -8.37
C PHE A 65 23.16 -3.72 -8.60
N LEU A 66 23.78 -4.14 -7.50
CA LEU A 66 25.04 -4.88 -7.49
C LEU A 66 24.74 -6.34 -7.24
N ILE A 67 25.16 -7.21 -8.16
CA ILE A 67 24.93 -8.66 -8.05
C ILE A 67 26.28 -9.37 -8.02
N ILE A 68 26.50 -10.20 -7.02
CA ILE A 68 27.79 -10.81 -6.73
C ILE A 68 27.58 -12.31 -6.62
N THR A 69 27.99 -13.03 -7.66
CA THR A 69 27.54 -14.40 -7.90
C THR A 69 28.60 -15.44 -7.55
N SER A 70 29.86 -15.04 -7.46
CA SER A 70 30.98 -15.87 -6.96
C SER A 70 32.24 -15.01 -6.80
N GLY A 71 33.00 -15.17 -5.71
CA GLY A 71 34.32 -14.53 -5.53
C GLY A 71 34.47 -13.76 -4.21
N ILE A 72 35.59 -13.02 -4.06
CA ILE A 72 35.79 -12.07 -2.95
C ILE A 72 35.05 -10.79 -3.33
N PHE A 73 34.07 -10.39 -2.51
CA PHE A 73 33.25 -9.18 -2.67
C PHE A 73 34.08 -7.91 -2.96
N LEU A 74 35.30 -7.85 -2.42
CA LEU A 74 36.17 -6.68 -2.38
C LEU A 74 37.11 -6.49 -3.58
N SER A 75 36.73 -6.92 -4.79
CA SER A 75 37.52 -6.50 -5.96
C SER A 75 37.55 -4.97 -6.01
N ASP A 76 38.71 -4.37 -6.31
CA ASP A 76 38.86 -2.91 -6.26
C ASP A 76 37.88 -2.21 -7.23
N ALA A 77 37.57 -2.86 -8.35
CA ALA A 77 36.54 -2.43 -9.30
C ALA A 77 35.12 -2.35 -8.69
N ALA A 78 34.76 -3.23 -7.75
CA ALA A 78 33.46 -3.18 -7.08
C ALA A 78 33.42 -2.09 -6.02
N LYS A 79 34.52 -1.90 -5.29
CA LYS A 79 34.64 -0.84 -4.28
C LYS A 79 34.54 0.55 -4.91
N GLU A 80 35.23 0.72 -6.04
CA GLU A 80 35.29 1.99 -6.76
C GLU A 80 33.93 2.42 -7.32
N GLU A 81 33.20 1.51 -7.94
CA GLU A 81 31.85 1.79 -8.49
C GLU A 81 30.82 2.05 -7.39
N VAL A 82 30.90 1.31 -6.26
CA VAL A 82 30.09 1.60 -5.07
C VAL A 82 30.42 2.97 -4.50
N GLY A 83 31.71 3.31 -4.38
CA GLY A 83 32.17 4.60 -3.89
C GLY A 83 31.67 5.75 -4.76
N TRP A 84 31.88 5.66 -6.07
CA TRP A 84 31.38 6.64 -7.03
C TRP A 84 29.86 6.80 -6.98
N ALA A 85 29.11 5.70 -6.98
CA ALA A 85 27.65 5.73 -6.89
C ALA A 85 27.16 6.41 -5.60
N LYS A 86 27.88 6.24 -4.49
CA LYS A 86 27.57 6.94 -3.24
C LYS A 86 27.90 8.42 -3.28
N GLU A 87 29.04 8.81 -3.86
CA GLU A 87 29.40 10.21 -4.06
C GLU A 87 28.35 10.95 -4.92
N GLU A 88 27.80 10.27 -5.92
CA GLU A 88 26.73 10.77 -6.79
C GLU A 88 25.32 10.65 -6.16
N GLY A 89 25.21 10.21 -4.90
CA GLY A 89 23.95 10.12 -4.16
C GLY A 89 22.98 9.06 -4.68
N LYS A 90 23.48 8.04 -5.38
CA LYS A 90 22.65 6.97 -5.96
C LYS A 90 22.14 6.02 -4.88
N ASN A 91 20.95 5.45 -5.11
CA ASN A 91 20.45 4.38 -4.29
C ASN A 91 21.08 3.05 -4.73
N ILE A 92 21.65 2.29 -3.80
CA ILE A 92 22.43 1.08 -4.09
C ILE A 92 21.81 -0.12 -3.37
N ARG A 93 21.65 -1.24 -4.07
CA ARG A 93 21.26 -2.54 -3.46
C ARG A 93 22.25 -3.63 -3.84
N VAL A 94 22.58 -4.51 -2.90
CA VAL A 94 23.60 -5.54 -3.07
C VAL A 94 23.00 -6.94 -2.91
N TYR A 95 23.18 -7.79 -3.91
CA TYR A 95 22.72 -9.16 -3.99
C TYR A 95 23.94 -10.05 -4.06
N ILE A 96 24.02 -11.06 -3.19
CA ILE A 96 25.23 -11.82 -2.98
C ILE A 96 24.90 -13.30 -2.87
N LYS A 97 25.61 -14.15 -3.60
CA LYS A 97 25.48 -15.60 -3.42
C LYS A 97 26.07 -15.99 -2.06
N SER A 98 25.37 -16.83 -1.31
CA SER A 98 25.67 -17.18 0.09
C SER A 98 27.08 -17.74 0.34
N ASP A 99 27.69 -18.41 -0.65
CA ASP A 99 29.05 -18.95 -0.60
C ASP A 99 30.15 -17.90 -0.89
N THR A 100 29.76 -16.66 -1.13
CA THR A 100 30.66 -15.50 -1.24
C THR A 100 31.15 -15.13 0.16
N ASN A 101 32.47 -15.18 0.37
CA ASN A 101 33.05 -14.84 1.67
C ASN A 101 32.97 -13.32 1.92
N LEU A 102 31.98 -12.92 2.70
CA LEU A 102 31.73 -11.53 3.14
C LEU A 102 32.18 -11.27 4.57
N ASP A 103 32.62 -12.31 5.28
CA ASP A 103 32.93 -12.26 6.71
C ASP A 103 34.35 -11.80 7.02
N THR A 104 35.02 -11.15 6.07
CA THR A 104 36.28 -10.45 6.35
C THR A 104 35.98 -9.08 6.96
N ASP A 105 36.76 -8.70 7.98
CA ASP A 105 36.64 -7.39 8.63
C ASP A 105 36.77 -6.23 7.62
N GLU A 106 37.53 -6.45 6.54
CA GLU A 106 37.67 -5.50 5.43
C GLU A 106 36.37 -5.26 4.66
N ALA A 107 35.53 -6.28 4.46
CA ALA A 107 34.31 -6.14 3.67
C ALA A 107 33.26 -5.39 4.48
N LYS A 108 33.10 -5.79 5.74
CA LYS A 108 32.24 -5.12 6.71
C LYS A 108 32.66 -3.65 6.89
N LYS A 109 33.95 -3.40 7.03
CA LYS A 109 34.49 -2.03 7.16
C LYS A 109 34.21 -1.19 5.91
N PHE A 110 34.49 -1.72 4.71
CA PHE A 110 34.20 -1.00 3.47
C PHE A 110 32.74 -0.57 3.38
N PHE A 111 31.81 -1.48 3.69
CA PHE A 111 30.38 -1.20 3.67
C PHE A 111 29.93 -0.14 4.65
N ILE A 112 30.45 -0.18 5.88
CA ILE A 112 30.24 0.85 6.88
C ILE A 112 30.78 2.20 6.37
N ASP A 113 32.00 2.20 5.83
CA ASP A 113 32.66 3.41 5.32
C ASP A 113 31.88 4.06 4.16
N VAL A 114 31.18 3.29 3.33
CA VAL A 114 30.32 3.80 2.24
C VAL A 114 28.85 3.99 2.65
N GLY A 115 28.51 3.85 3.94
CA GLY A 115 27.16 4.03 4.45
C GLY A 115 26.14 3.03 3.90
N LEU A 116 26.59 1.79 3.62
CA LEU A 116 25.74 0.65 3.34
C LEU A 116 25.62 -0.18 4.63
N GLU A 117 24.56 0.04 5.40
CA GLU A 117 24.34 -0.66 6.67
C GLU A 117 23.10 -1.58 6.62
N GLY A 118 23.20 -2.70 7.36
CA GLY A 118 22.07 -3.46 7.87
C GLY A 118 21.33 -4.40 6.91
N ARG A 119 20.70 -3.91 5.83
CA ARG A 119 19.64 -4.68 5.12
C ARG A 119 19.57 -4.47 3.61
N GLN A 120 20.57 -3.82 3.02
CA GLN A 120 20.75 -3.72 1.56
C GLN A 120 21.43 -4.97 0.97
N TYR A 121 21.47 -6.07 1.74
CA TYR A 121 22.15 -7.32 1.45
C TYR A 121 21.15 -8.45 1.29
N PHE A 122 21.07 -8.99 0.08
CA PHE A 122 20.24 -10.15 -0.20
C PHE A 122 21.15 -11.34 -0.45
N LYS A 123 21.05 -12.38 0.40
CA LYS A 123 21.80 -13.62 0.24
C LYS A 123 20.89 -14.71 -0.30
N SER A 124 21.30 -15.36 -1.40
CA SER A 124 20.61 -16.53 -1.94
C SER A 124 21.58 -17.72 -2.01
N GLU A 125 21.08 -18.93 -1.79
CA GLU A 125 21.91 -20.14 -1.73
C GLU A 125 22.44 -20.51 -3.12
N THR A 126 21.57 -20.43 -4.12
CA THR A 126 21.88 -20.77 -5.50
C THR A 126 21.95 -19.54 -6.41
N LYS A 127 22.59 -19.71 -7.57
CA LYS A 127 22.64 -18.66 -8.61
C LYS A 127 21.26 -18.45 -9.22
N GLU A 128 20.50 -19.53 -9.35
CA GLU A 128 19.17 -19.59 -9.93
C GLU A 128 18.15 -18.84 -9.06
N GLU A 129 18.18 -19.03 -7.74
CA GLU A 129 17.37 -18.25 -6.78
C GLU A 129 17.76 -16.78 -6.80
N LEU A 130 19.07 -16.47 -6.78
CA LEU A 130 19.56 -15.10 -6.85
C LEU A 130 19.05 -14.38 -8.10
N ALA A 131 19.10 -15.06 -9.26
CA ALA A 131 18.57 -14.52 -10.51
C ALA A 131 17.05 -14.42 -10.50
N GLY A 132 16.34 -15.39 -9.92
CA GLY A 132 14.89 -15.35 -9.75
C GLY A 132 14.44 -14.16 -8.91
N ASP A 133 15.11 -13.91 -7.78
CA ASP A 133 14.82 -12.80 -6.87
C ASP A 133 15.05 -11.45 -7.55
N VAL A 134 16.16 -11.31 -8.25
CA VAL A 134 16.49 -10.11 -9.03
C VAL A 134 15.46 -9.88 -10.12
N ILE A 135 15.16 -10.89 -10.94
CA ILE A 135 14.21 -10.79 -12.06
C ILE A 135 12.80 -10.48 -11.56
N ASN A 136 12.31 -11.18 -10.53
CA ASN A 136 10.96 -10.96 -9.99
C ASN A 136 10.80 -9.55 -9.42
N ARG A 137 11.83 -9.03 -8.76
CA ARG A 137 11.80 -7.65 -8.23
C ARG A 137 11.78 -6.60 -9.33
N ILE A 138 12.47 -6.85 -10.45
CA ILE A 138 12.53 -5.93 -11.59
C ILE A 138 11.25 -6.01 -12.43
N LEU A 139 10.73 -7.22 -12.67
CA LEU A 139 9.52 -7.41 -13.48
C LEU A 139 8.25 -6.97 -12.74
N ASN A 140 8.17 -7.14 -11.41
CA ASN A 140 7.05 -6.65 -10.61
C ASN A 140 7.04 -5.11 -10.47
N ARG A 141 8.03 -4.41 -11.02
CA ARG A 141 8.04 -2.95 -11.17
C ARG A 141 7.43 -2.43 -12.46
N GLU A 142 6.95 -3.27 -13.39
CA GLU A 142 6.50 -2.76 -14.69
C GLU A 142 5.49 -1.63 -14.57
N TYR A 143 5.98 -0.45 -14.97
CA TYR A 143 5.38 0.86 -14.89
C TYR A 143 4.10 0.96 -15.71
N PHE A 144 3.26 1.93 -15.32
CA PHE A 144 2.15 2.39 -16.13
C PHE A 144 2.61 2.73 -17.55
N SER A 145 2.29 1.92 -18.55
CA SER A 145 1.38 2.34 -19.63
C SER A 145 1.20 1.29 -20.74
N LYS A 146 -0.10 1.06 -21.03
CA LYS A 146 -0.76 0.77 -22.32
C LYS A 146 -0.32 -0.44 -23.16
N ASN A 147 -0.87 -1.59 -22.75
CA ASN A 147 -1.68 -2.54 -23.55
C ASN A 147 -1.01 -3.40 -24.68
N PRO A 148 -1.55 -4.61 -24.97
CA PRO A 148 -0.94 -5.87 -24.46
C PRO A 148 -0.92 -7.07 -25.45
N SER A 149 -0.31 -8.18 -24.98
CA SER A 149 -0.62 -9.62 -25.27
C SER A 149 -0.12 -10.28 -26.58
N PRO A 150 -0.04 -11.66 -26.68
CA PRO A 150 -0.27 -12.73 -25.67
C PRO A 150 0.74 -13.92 -25.64
N LEU A 151 0.57 -14.81 -24.63
CA LEU A 151 0.89 -16.26 -24.53
C LEU A 151 2.36 -16.66 -24.20
N ILE A 152 2.70 -17.58 -23.25
CA ILE A 152 2.12 -18.89 -22.88
C ILE A 152 2.38 -19.29 -21.41
N TYR A 153 1.29 -19.77 -20.78
CA TYR A 153 1.04 -20.76 -19.71
C TYR A 153 2.15 -21.28 -18.76
N LEU A 154 1.84 -21.20 -17.46
CA LEU A 154 2.25 -22.15 -16.43
C LEU A 154 1.00 -22.78 -15.77
N SER A 155 1.12 -24.03 -15.32
CA SER A 155 0.01 -24.95 -15.08
C SER A 155 -0.84 -24.60 -13.84
N LYS A 156 -2.09 -25.09 -13.83
CA LYS A 156 -3.13 -24.81 -12.81
C LYS A 156 -2.79 -25.29 -11.39
N GLU A 157 -1.78 -26.14 -11.24
CA GLU A 157 -1.38 -26.76 -9.96
C GLU A 157 -0.16 -26.08 -9.31
N GLU A 158 0.72 -25.44 -10.10
CA GLU A 158 1.91 -24.73 -9.59
C GLU A 158 1.58 -23.34 -9.00
N LEU A 159 0.42 -22.77 -9.33
CA LEU A 159 -0.11 -21.55 -8.72
C LEU A 159 -0.78 -21.79 -7.35
N SER A 160 -0.72 -23.01 -6.79
CA SER A 160 -1.57 -23.41 -5.65
C SER A 160 -0.92 -23.40 -4.26
N SER A 161 0.32 -22.92 -4.08
CA SER A 161 0.80 -22.62 -2.72
C SER A 161 0.32 -21.22 -2.31
N LYS A 162 -0.80 -21.22 -1.59
CA LYS A 162 -1.46 -20.08 -0.92
C LYS A 162 -0.43 -19.09 -0.33
N GLY A 163 -0.19 -17.97 -1.01
CA GLY A 163 0.76 -16.93 -0.61
C GLY A 163 0.06 -15.60 -0.32
N ALA A 164 -0.12 -15.31 0.98
CA ALA A 164 -0.44 -14.02 1.62
C ALA A 164 -1.54 -13.10 1.01
N THR A 165 -2.66 -12.98 1.73
CA THR A 165 -3.62 -11.87 1.60
C THR A 165 -3.73 -11.11 2.92
N TYR A 166 -3.41 -9.83 2.92
CA TYR A 166 -3.75 -8.91 4.01
C TYR A 166 -5.19 -8.44 3.84
N TRP A 167 -5.76 -7.77 4.86
CA TRP A 167 -6.91 -6.82 4.86
C TRP A 167 -7.96 -7.08 5.97
N VAL A 168 -8.51 -5.94 6.45
CA VAL A 168 -9.42 -5.63 7.59
C VAL A 168 -8.82 -5.69 8.99
N ASP A 169 -8.01 -6.68 9.34
CA ASP A 169 -7.39 -6.78 10.67
C ASP A 169 -5.99 -6.14 10.76
N GLY A 170 -5.42 -5.74 9.63
CA GLY A 170 -4.10 -5.11 9.57
C GLY A 170 -2.96 -6.07 9.93
N ILE A 171 -3.19 -7.38 10.03
CA ILE A 171 -2.13 -8.30 10.46
C ILE A 171 -1.41 -8.88 9.24
N PRO A 172 -0.08 -8.76 9.18
CA PRO A 172 0.75 -9.48 8.26
C PRO A 172 0.55 -11.00 8.20
N LYS A 173 -0.02 -11.47 7.08
CA LYS A 173 0.03 -12.87 6.66
C LYS A 173 1.35 -13.25 5.96
N SER A 174 2.28 -12.30 5.82
CA SER A 174 3.64 -12.56 5.31
C SER A 174 4.47 -13.34 6.31
N ASP A 175 5.29 -14.28 5.86
CA ASP A 175 6.25 -14.97 6.73
C ASP A 175 7.52 -14.16 7.02
N ASP A 176 7.68 -12.99 6.37
CA ASP A 176 8.74 -12.06 6.66
C ASP A 176 8.55 -11.44 8.05
N LYS A 177 9.41 -11.88 8.98
CA LYS A 177 9.39 -11.47 10.39
C LYS A 177 9.64 -9.96 10.56
N GLU A 178 10.48 -9.39 9.72
CA GLU A 178 10.87 -7.99 9.81
C GLU A 178 9.76 -7.08 9.32
N LEU A 179 9.15 -7.40 8.17
CA LEU A 179 7.94 -6.74 7.69
C LEU A 179 6.83 -6.83 8.75
N LYS A 180 6.64 -8.01 9.35
CA LYS A 180 5.70 -8.24 10.46
C LYS A 180 5.94 -7.27 11.62
N GLU A 181 7.16 -7.19 12.12
CA GLU A 181 7.51 -6.36 13.27
C GLU A 181 7.30 -4.86 12.99
N HIS A 182 7.85 -4.36 11.88
CA HIS A 182 7.73 -2.95 11.53
C HIS A 182 6.28 -2.55 11.25
N TYR A 183 5.51 -3.39 10.56
CA TYR A 183 4.11 -3.11 10.25
C TYR A 183 3.23 -3.13 11.50
N LEU A 184 3.41 -4.12 12.39
CA LEU A 184 2.69 -4.17 13.67
C LEU A 184 3.03 -2.97 14.56
N LYS A 185 4.30 -2.55 14.59
CA LYS A 185 4.73 -1.33 15.27
C LYS A 185 4.03 -0.09 14.69
N ALA A 186 3.98 0.05 13.36
CA ALA A 186 3.30 1.16 12.70
C ALA A 186 1.79 1.19 13.05
N LEU A 187 1.12 0.04 13.05
CA LEU A 187 -0.29 -0.05 13.45
C LEU A 187 -0.53 0.28 14.93
N LEU A 188 0.37 -0.16 15.82
CA LEU A 188 0.29 0.20 17.23
C LEU A 188 0.47 1.71 17.44
N LEU A 189 1.33 2.35 16.64
CA LEU A 189 1.48 3.81 16.64
C LEU A 189 0.18 4.48 16.18
N CYS A 190 -0.44 4.01 15.09
CA CYS A 190 -1.75 4.50 14.65
C CYS A 190 -2.84 4.34 15.72
N LYS A 191 -2.86 3.21 16.43
CA LYS A 191 -3.85 2.95 17.51
C LYS A 191 -3.69 3.89 18.71
N ASN A 192 -2.49 4.42 18.91
CA ASN A 192 -2.18 5.38 19.98
C ASN A 192 -2.12 6.82 19.46
N ASP A 193 -2.75 7.10 18.31
CA ASP A 193 -2.81 8.41 17.66
C ASP A 193 -1.44 9.04 17.33
N LYS A 194 -0.38 8.23 17.23
CA LYS A 194 0.99 8.65 16.87
C LYS A 194 1.23 8.52 15.37
N TYR A 195 0.45 9.24 14.57
CA TYR A 195 0.42 9.07 13.12
C TYR A 195 1.72 9.49 12.43
N GLU A 196 2.42 10.52 12.89
CA GLU A 196 3.70 10.96 12.30
C GLU A 196 4.79 9.89 12.42
N ASP A 197 4.84 9.19 13.55
CA ASP A 197 5.80 8.12 13.76
C ASP A 197 5.38 6.85 13.01
N ALA A 198 4.08 6.57 12.90
CA ALA A 198 3.57 5.49 12.07
C ALA A 198 3.93 5.68 10.58
N ILE A 199 3.80 6.91 10.07
CA ILE A 199 4.17 7.29 8.70
C ILE A 199 5.65 6.98 8.44
N LYS A 200 6.56 7.43 9.31
CA LYS A 200 8.00 7.12 9.19
C LYS A 200 8.26 5.62 9.15
N GLU A 201 7.53 4.86 9.96
CA GLU A 201 7.67 3.41 10.02
C GLU A 201 7.19 2.75 8.72
N PHE A 202 6.04 3.15 8.17
CA PHE A 202 5.56 2.67 6.88
C PHE A 202 6.50 3.04 5.72
N GLU A 203 7.03 4.27 5.71
CA GLU A 203 8.02 4.71 4.71
C GLU A 203 9.32 3.91 4.83
N ASN A 204 9.75 3.59 6.06
CA ASN A 204 10.89 2.71 6.30
C ASN A 204 10.64 1.32 5.71
N ILE A 205 9.45 0.72 5.91
CA ILE A 205 9.09 -0.57 5.32
C ILE A 205 9.22 -0.52 3.80
N LEU A 206 8.67 0.52 3.14
CA LEU A 206 8.76 0.68 1.69
C LEU A 206 10.21 0.82 1.19
N ARG A 207 11.10 1.35 2.04
CA ARG A 207 12.53 1.55 1.71
C ARG A 207 13.35 0.27 1.88
N ILE A 208 13.17 -0.42 3.01
CA ILE A 208 14.11 -1.47 3.46
C ILE A 208 13.59 -2.90 3.24
N CYS A 209 12.27 -3.13 3.31
CA CYS A 209 11.73 -4.48 3.30
C CYS A 209 11.57 -5.05 1.88
N MET A 210 11.67 -6.37 1.77
CA MET A 210 11.21 -7.09 0.60
C MET A 210 9.70 -7.18 0.64
N ILE A 211 8.99 -6.51 -0.28
CA ILE A 211 7.52 -6.53 -0.30
C ILE A 211 7.00 -6.90 -1.68
N SER A 212 6.02 -7.80 -1.70
CA SER A 212 5.19 -8.14 -2.85
C SER A 212 4.25 -6.98 -3.21
N PRO A 213 3.68 -6.98 -4.44
CA PRO A 213 2.69 -5.98 -4.82
C PRO A 213 1.48 -5.90 -3.85
N THR A 214 1.02 -7.03 -3.32
CA THR A 214 -0.11 -7.10 -2.38
C THR A 214 0.23 -6.54 -1.01
N GLU A 215 1.42 -6.81 -0.49
CA GLU A 215 1.95 -6.18 0.73
C GLU A 215 2.13 -4.67 0.53
N LYS A 216 2.64 -4.24 -0.63
CA LYS A 216 2.80 -2.82 -0.96
C LYS A 216 1.45 -2.10 -0.98
N MET A 217 0.40 -2.70 -1.54
CA MET A 217 -0.96 -2.13 -1.45
C MET A 217 -1.38 -1.93 0.01
N SER A 218 -1.13 -2.91 0.89
CA SER A 218 -1.45 -2.84 2.32
C SER A 218 -0.77 -1.70 3.05
N ILE A 219 0.51 -1.50 2.77
CA ILE A 219 1.30 -0.41 3.33
C ILE A 219 0.79 0.93 2.79
N LEU A 220 0.52 1.05 1.49
CA LEU A 220 0.02 2.29 0.90
C LEU A 220 -1.37 2.67 1.43
N LEU A 221 -2.27 1.72 1.65
CA LEU A 221 -3.57 2.02 2.27
C LEU A 221 -3.38 2.55 3.70
N SER A 222 -2.55 1.87 4.50
CA SER A 222 -2.30 2.27 5.89
C SER A 222 -1.59 3.61 6.00
N LEU A 223 -0.64 3.87 5.10
CA LEU A 223 0.06 5.14 4.97
C LEU A 223 -0.90 6.27 4.58
N GLY A 224 -1.79 6.01 3.60
CA GLY A 224 -2.86 6.92 3.22
C GLY A 224 -3.82 7.23 4.38
N ASN A 225 -4.20 6.21 5.15
CA ASN A 225 -5.06 6.37 6.34
C ASN A 225 -4.37 7.23 7.42
N ALA A 226 -3.07 7.04 7.65
CA ALA A 226 -2.31 7.84 8.60
C ALA A 226 -2.20 9.31 8.14
N TYR A 227 -1.93 9.55 6.85
CA TYR A 227 -1.93 10.90 6.29
C TYR A 227 -3.31 11.56 6.38
N TYR A 228 -4.38 10.82 6.10
CA TYR A 228 -5.76 11.29 6.26
C TYR A 228 -6.08 11.68 7.70
N SER A 229 -5.62 10.88 8.68
CA SER A 229 -5.80 11.16 10.11
C SER A 229 -5.09 12.45 10.55
N LEU A 230 -3.98 12.81 9.89
CA LEU A 230 -3.29 14.10 10.06
C LEU A 230 -3.87 15.23 9.19
N SER A 231 -5.01 15.02 8.53
CA SER A 231 -5.62 15.97 7.58
C SER A 231 -4.72 16.34 6.39
N GLN A 232 -3.68 15.54 6.10
CA GLN A 232 -2.82 15.70 4.93
C GLN A 232 -3.46 15.03 3.70
N ASN A 233 -4.62 15.56 3.28
CA ASN A 233 -5.49 14.93 2.29
C ASN A 233 -4.82 14.69 0.94
N ASP A 234 -3.95 15.58 0.48
CA ASP A 234 -3.31 15.43 -0.83
C ASP A 234 -2.32 14.24 -0.84
N LYS A 235 -1.52 14.07 0.23
CA LYS A 235 -0.67 12.89 0.41
C LYS A 235 -1.46 11.61 0.60
N ALA A 236 -2.60 11.67 1.29
CA ALA A 236 -3.49 10.52 1.41
C ALA A 236 -3.99 10.07 0.03
N LEU A 237 -4.44 11.02 -0.81
CA LEU A 237 -4.87 10.77 -2.18
C LEU A 237 -3.73 10.21 -3.05
N GLU A 238 -2.51 10.73 -2.93
CA GLU A 238 -1.33 10.18 -3.63
C GLU A 238 -1.13 8.68 -3.31
N ASN A 239 -1.21 8.31 -2.03
CA ASN A 239 -1.05 6.92 -1.60
C ASN A 239 -2.20 6.01 -2.07
N TYR A 240 -3.44 6.48 -1.98
CA TYR A 240 -4.59 5.71 -2.48
C TYR A 240 -4.56 5.54 -3.99
N ASN A 241 -4.17 6.57 -4.74
CA ASN A 241 -4.02 6.48 -6.19
C ASN A 241 -2.87 5.54 -6.58
N ALA A 242 -1.73 5.61 -5.89
CA ALA A 242 -0.62 4.66 -6.08
C ALA A 242 -1.04 3.21 -5.77
N LEU A 243 -1.93 3.00 -4.80
CA LEU A 243 -2.53 1.69 -4.54
C LEU A 243 -3.41 1.25 -5.72
N LEU A 244 -4.36 2.09 -6.16
CA LEU A 244 -5.24 1.77 -7.29
C LEU A 244 -4.43 1.45 -8.55
N GLU A 245 -3.33 2.15 -8.75
CA GLU A 245 -2.38 1.90 -9.81
C GLU A 245 -1.79 0.46 -9.75
N ILE A 246 -1.47 -0.05 -8.57
CA ILE A 246 -1.02 -1.44 -8.41
C ILE A 246 -2.16 -2.42 -8.67
N THR A 247 -3.40 -2.09 -8.29
CA THR A 247 -4.56 -3.00 -8.45
C THR A 247 -4.82 -3.36 -9.91
N GLU A 248 -4.51 -2.47 -10.86
CA GLU A 248 -4.68 -2.72 -12.29
C GLU A 248 -3.67 -3.75 -12.84
N LYS A 249 -2.61 -4.07 -12.09
CA LYS A 249 -1.53 -4.98 -12.50
C LYS A 249 -1.55 -6.32 -11.78
N VAL A 250 -2.31 -6.44 -10.69
CA VAL A 250 -2.41 -7.66 -9.86
C VAL A 250 -3.65 -8.46 -10.27
N GLY A 251 -3.62 -9.78 -10.08
CA GLY A 251 -4.77 -10.64 -10.37
C GLY A 251 -6.04 -10.16 -9.67
N LYS A 252 -7.18 -10.21 -10.38
CA LYS A 252 -8.45 -9.58 -9.96
C LYS A 252 -8.78 -9.86 -8.49
N LYS A 253 -8.73 -11.11 -8.04
CA LYS A 253 -9.17 -11.49 -6.68
C LYS A 253 -8.33 -10.86 -5.55
N ASP A 254 -7.01 -10.79 -5.71
CA ASP A 254 -6.11 -10.36 -4.62
C ASP A 254 -6.05 -8.84 -4.46
N ALA A 255 -6.59 -8.10 -5.43
CA ALA A 255 -6.59 -6.64 -5.47
C ALA A 255 -7.94 -6.01 -5.08
N LEU A 256 -9.05 -6.75 -5.16
CA LEU A 256 -10.40 -6.19 -5.01
C LEU A 256 -10.62 -5.52 -3.65
N GLU A 257 -10.17 -6.12 -2.56
CA GLU A 257 -10.40 -5.60 -1.21
C GLU A 257 -9.64 -4.29 -0.95
N GLY A 258 -8.35 -4.26 -1.29
CA GLY A 258 -7.53 -3.03 -1.22
C GLY A 258 -8.07 -1.94 -2.14
N LYS A 259 -8.51 -2.31 -3.36
CA LYS A 259 -9.14 -1.40 -4.32
C LYS A 259 -10.40 -0.76 -3.74
N ALA A 260 -11.32 -1.56 -3.21
CA ALA A 260 -12.56 -1.07 -2.62
C ALA A 260 -12.30 -0.13 -1.44
N SER A 261 -11.37 -0.50 -0.57
CA SER A 261 -10.99 0.35 0.58
C SER A 261 -10.40 1.69 0.14
N ALA A 262 -9.51 1.69 -0.85
CA ALA A 262 -8.94 2.93 -1.39
C ALA A 262 -9.99 3.82 -2.06
N LEU A 263 -10.91 3.22 -2.85
CA LEU A 263 -12.02 3.95 -3.47
C LEU A 263 -12.91 4.60 -2.39
N GLY A 264 -13.28 3.85 -1.34
CA GLY A 264 -14.08 4.38 -0.23
C GLY A 264 -13.38 5.54 0.50
N ASN A 265 -12.07 5.43 0.75
CA ASN A 265 -11.31 6.50 1.39
C ASN A 265 -11.15 7.75 0.51
N ILE A 266 -10.96 7.59 -0.80
CA ILE A 266 -10.99 8.70 -1.75
C ILE A 266 -12.38 9.36 -1.73
N GLY A 267 -13.45 8.56 -1.73
CA GLY A 267 -14.83 9.04 -1.62
C GLY A 267 -15.03 9.91 -0.37
N LEU A 268 -14.51 9.48 0.78
CA LEU A 268 -14.58 10.23 2.03
C LEU A 268 -13.84 11.59 1.94
N ILE A 269 -12.64 11.62 1.36
CA ILE A 269 -11.89 12.87 1.17
C ILE A 269 -12.66 13.84 0.26
N LEU A 270 -13.23 13.34 -0.85
CA LEU A 270 -14.00 14.15 -1.79
C LEU A 270 -15.28 14.70 -1.14
N LYS A 271 -15.98 13.88 -0.35
CA LYS A 271 -17.12 14.33 0.45
C LYS A 271 -16.74 15.49 1.36
N ASN A 272 -15.62 15.37 2.09
CA ASN A 272 -15.14 16.43 2.99
C ASN A 272 -14.70 17.70 2.24
N LYS A 273 -14.26 17.58 0.97
CA LYS A 273 -13.99 18.71 0.08
C LYS A 273 -15.26 19.32 -0.56
N GLY A 274 -16.44 18.71 -0.34
CA GLY A 274 -17.71 19.14 -0.91
C GLY A 274 -18.01 18.61 -2.32
N ASP A 275 -17.15 17.76 -2.88
CA ASP A 275 -17.37 17.11 -4.17
C ASP A 275 -18.24 15.85 -4.01
N LEU A 276 -19.51 16.09 -3.71
CA LEU A 276 -20.48 15.06 -3.35
C LEU A 276 -20.83 14.12 -4.53
N ASP A 277 -20.69 14.57 -5.78
CA ASP A 277 -20.97 13.76 -6.97
C ASP A 277 -19.88 12.73 -7.23
N ASN A 278 -18.61 13.15 -7.17
CA ASN A 278 -17.51 12.19 -7.32
C ASN A 278 -17.42 11.28 -6.08
N ALA A 279 -17.62 11.81 -4.87
CA ALA A 279 -17.68 10.98 -3.65
C ALA A 279 -18.70 9.84 -3.77
N LEU A 280 -19.90 10.16 -4.29
CA LEU A 280 -20.95 9.16 -4.51
C LEU A 280 -20.50 8.06 -5.48
N LYS A 281 -19.85 8.44 -6.58
CA LYS A 281 -19.33 7.50 -7.57
C LYS A 281 -18.30 6.55 -6.96
N TYR A 282 -17.34 7.09 -6.22
CA TYR A 282 -16.29 6.29 -5.57
C TYR A 282 -16.84 5.28 -4.56
N HIS A 283 -17.81 5.67 -3.72
CA HIS A 283 -18.46 4.72 -2.80
C HIS A 283 -19.35 3.70 -3.51
N GLN A 284 -19.99 4.04 -4.63
CA GLN A 284 -20.74 3.07 -5.43
C GLN A 284 -19.82 2.02 -6.07
N ASP A 285 -18.66 2.44 -6.56
CA ASP A 285 -17.65 1.54 -7.10
C ASP A 285 -17.06 0.64 -6.01
N ALA A 286 -16.77 1.19 -4.82
CA ALA A 286 -16.33 0.43 -3.65
C ALA A 286 -17.39 -0.60 -3.20
N LEU A 287 -18.65 -0.18 -3.08
CA LEU A 287 -19.77 -1.04 -2.68
C LEU A 287 -19.91 -2.24 -3.62
N LYS A 288 -19.86 -1.99 -4.94
CA LYS A 288 -19.96 -3.06 -5.94
C LYS A 288 -18.87 -4.13 -5.73
N ILE A 289 -17.66 -3.71 -5.38
CA ILE A 289 -16.56 -4.62 -5.09
C ILE A 289 -16.75 -5.34 -3.75
N HIS A 290 -17.13 -4.63 -2.69
CA HIS A 290 -17.41 -5.25 -1.39
C HIS A 290 -18.52 -6.31 -1.47
N VAL A 291 -19.57 -6.07 -2.27
CA VAL A 291 -20.59 -7.08 -2.60
C VAL A 291 -19.99 -8.25 -3.38
N GLU A 292 -19.13 -7.99 -4.38
CA GLU A 292 -18.49 -9.04 -5.18
C GLU A 292 -17.63 -9.99 -4.31
N ILE A 293 -16.91 -9.45 -3.33
CA ILE A 293 -16.05 -10.25 -2.43
C ILE A 293 -16.76 -10.75 -1.17
N GLY A 294 -18.02 -10.36 -0.96
CA GLY A 294 -18.81 -10.73 0.22
C GLY A 294 -18.35 -10.08 1.52
N TYR A 295 -17.66 -8.93 1.46
CA TYR A 295 -17.19 -8.22 2.65
C TYR A 295 -18.30 -7.32 3.23
N LYS A 296 -19.13 -7.93 4.09
CA LYS A 296 -20.35 -7.31 4.63
C LYS A 296 -20.12 -6.01 5.40
N GLN A 297 -19.06 -5.92 6.21
CA GLN A 297 -18.77 -4.68 6.93
C GLN A 297 -18.38 -3.54 5.97
N GLY A 298 -17.67 -3.85 4.88
CA GLY A 298 -17.38 -2.89 3.81
C GLY A 298 -18.65 -2.44 3.09
N GLU A 299 -19.56 -3.38 2.78
CA GLU A 299 -20.87 -3.07 2.20
C GLU A 299 -21.65 -2.07 3.08
N ALA A 300 -21.74 -2.34 4.39
CA ALA A 300 -22.43 -1.45 5.34
C ALA A 300 -21.77 -0.06 5.43
N SER A 301 -20.43 -0.02 5.43
CA SER A 301 -19.66 1.23 5.44
C SER A 301 -19.94 2.09 4.21
N ASP A 302 -19.88 1.50 3.00
CA ASP A 302 -20.14 2.25 1.77
C ASP A 302 -21.60 2.71 1.67
N LEU A 303 -22.56 1.85 2.02
CA LEU A 303 -23.97 2.24 2.10
C LEU A 303 -24.17 3.40 3.08
N GLY A 304 -23.58 3.33 4.26
CA GLY A 304 -23.62 4.42 5.25
C GLY A 304 -23.06 5.74 4.72
N ASN A 305 -21.90 5.70 4.05
CA ASN A 305 -21.28 6.88 3.45
C ASN A 305 -22.10 7.45 2.28
N ILE A 306 -22.70 6.59 1.45
CA ILE A 306 -23.66 7.01 0.42
C ILE A 306 -24.87 7.70 1.07
N GLY A 307 -25.37 7.16 2.18
CA GLY A 307 -26.44 7.75 2.98
C GLY A 307 -26.07 9.17 3.44
N LEU A 308 -24.89 9.36 4.02
CA LEU A 308 -24.38 10.67 4.42
C LEU A 308 -24.27 11.65 3.24
N ILE A 309 -23.76 11.20 2.09
CA ILE A 309 -23.64 12.04 0.89
C ILE A 309 -25.02 12.50 0.42
N TYR A 310 -26.03 11.63 0.48
CA TYR A 310 -27.39 12.04 0.18
C TYR A 310 -27.96 12.99 1.24
N SER A 311 -27.68 12.80 2.53
CA SER A 311 -28.06 13.78 3.55
C SER A 311 -27.46 15.15 3.26
N ASP A 312 -26.17 15.25 2.97
CA ASP A 312 -25.48 16.50 2.64
C ASP A 312 -26.05 17.16 1.36
N LYS A 313 -26.47 16.37 0.37
CA LYS A 313 -27.20 16.88 -0.81
C LYS A 313 -28.62 17.35 -0.47
N GLY A 314 -29.23 16.80 0.57
CA GLY A 314 -30.57 17.16 1.05
C GLY A 314 -30.64 18.54 1.66
N ASP A 315 -29.52 19.07 2.16
CA ASP A 315 -29.41 20.47 2.58
C ASP A 315 -29.44 21.46 1.39
N LEU A 316 -29.49 20.96 0.15
CA LEU A 316 -29.71 21.71 -1.09
C LEU A 316 -31.19 21.62 -1.53
N ASP A 317 -31.59 22.39 -2.54
CA ASP A 317 -32.99 22.62 -2.99
C ASP A 317 -33.90 21.38 -3.23
N ASN A 318 -33.39 20.14 -3.14
CA ASN A 318 -34.11 18.88 -3.34
C ASN A 318 -34.17 17.95 -2.09
N ALA A 319 -34.24 18.53 -0.88
CA ALA A 319 -34.24 17.84 0.42
C ALA A 319 -35.05 16.52 0.49
N LEU A 320 -36.31 16.52 0.05
CA LEU A 320 -37.20 15.37 0.20
C LEU A 320 -36.71 14.10 -0.52
N LYS A 321 -36.24 14.24 -1.77
CA LYS A 321 -35.73 13.11 -2.57
C LYS A 321 -34.46 12.54 -1.94
N TYR A 322 -33.59 13.42 -1.49
CA TYR A 322 -32.30 13.04 -0.96
C TYR A 322 -32.40 12.42 0.44
N HIS A 323 -33.25 12.94 1.32
CA HIS A 323 -33.54 12.28 2.59
C HIS A 323 -34.15 10.88 2.42
N HIS A 324 -35.01 10.67 1.41
CA HIS A 324 -35.55 9.33 1.13
C HIS A 324 -34.45 8.34 0.74
N ASN A 325 -33.54 8.75 -0.16
CA ASN A 325 -32.39 7.93 -0.52
C ASN A 325 -31.49 7.68 0.70
N ALA A 326 -31.16 8.71 1.47
CA ALA A 326 -30.32 8.59 2.66
C ALA A 326 -30.90 7.58 3.67
N LEU A 327 -32.20 7.68 3.97
CA LEU A 327 -32.90 6.73 4.84
C LEU A 327 -32.79 5.30 4.32
N LYS A 328 -33.02 5.08 3.02
CA LYS A 328 -32.89 3.75 2.41
C LYS A 328 -31.48 3.18 2.61
N TYR A 329 -30.45 3.95 2.30
CA TYR A 329 -29.06 3.50 2.40
C TYR A 329 -28.64 3.22 3.85
N HIS A 330 -29.03 4.06 4.81
CA HIS A 330 -28.76 3.79 6.22
C HIS A 330 -29.54 2.60 6.76
N GLN A 331 -30.76 2.35 6.28
CA GLN A 331 -31.53 1.15 6.64
C GLN A 331 -30.91 -0.13 6.09
N ASP A 332 -30.43 -0.11 4.84
CA ASP A 332 -29.72 -1.24 4.25
C ASP A 332 -28.41 -1.52 5.01
N ALA A 333 -27.64 -0.48 5.35
CA ALA A 333 -26.43 -0.61 6.18
C ALA A 333 -26.74 -1.15 7.59
N LEU A 334 -27.76 -0.61 8.24
CA LEU A 334 -28.21 -1.04 9.58
C LEU A 334 -28.57 -2.53 9.60
N LYS A 335 -29.24 -3.01 8.54
CA LYS A 335 -29.59 -4.42 8.40
C LYS A 335 -28.33 -5.29 8.37
N ILE A 336 -27.33 -4.90 7.58
CA ILE A 336 -26.06 -5.63 7.48
C ILE A 336 -25.29 -5.59 8.82
N ASP A 337 -25.19 -4.41 9.45
CA ASP A 337 -24.51 -4.26 10.74
C ASP A 337 -25.14 -5.15 11.83
N ARG A 338 -26.47 -5.28 11.82
CA ARG A 338 -27.20 -6.21 12.69
C ARG A 338 -26.92 -7.67 12.36
N GLU A 339 -26.92 -8.04 11.07
CA GLU A 339 -26.64 -9.39 10.60
C GLU A 339 -25.25 -9.88 11.02
N ILE A 340 -24.23 -9.00 10.95
CA ILE A 340 -22.85 -9.34 11.34
C ILE A 340 -22.54 -9.07 12.82
N GLY A 341 -23.49 -8.50 13.57
CA GLY A 341 -23.33 -8.16 14.98
C GLY A 341 -22.39 -6.97 15.26
N TYR A 342 -22.16 -6.08 14.30
CA TYR A 342 -21.29 -4.90 14.46
C TYR A 342 -22.03 -3.76 15.18
N LYS A 343 -21.94 -3.76 16.52
CA LYS A 343 -22.73 -2.85 17.39
C LYS A 343 -22.40 -1.37 17.27
N GLN A 344 -21.15 -1.03 16.97
CA GLN A 344 -20.79 0.37 16.71
C GLN A 344 -21.42 0.86 15.40
N GLY A 345 -21.40 0.03 14.34
CA GLY A 345 -22.08 0.32 13.08
C GLY A 345 -23.58 0.50 13.28
N GLU A 346 -24.22 -0.45 13.96
CA GLU A 346 -25.65 -0.40 14.29
C GLU A 346 -26.04 0.94 14.95
N ALA A 347 -25.32 1.36 16.00
CA ALA A 347 -25.59 2.63 16.68
C ALA A 347 -25.38 3.85 15.77
N ASN A 348 -24.33 3.84 14.93
CA ASN A 348 -24.07 4.93 14.00
C ASN A 348 -25.19 5.08 12.96
N GLN A 349 -25.67 3.97 12.38
CA GLN A 349 -26.76 4.02 11.39
C GLN A 349 -28.08 4.49 12.02
N LEU A 350 -28.42 3.98 13.21
CA LEU A 350 -29.59 4.44 13.97
C LEU A 350 -29.52 5.95 14.27
N GLY A 351 -28.34 6.43 14.67
CA GLY A 351 -28.08 7.84 14.89
C GLY A 351 -28.35 8.70 13.65
N ASN A 352 -27.77 8.31 12.52
CA ASN A 352 -27.93 9.03 11.24
C ASN A 352 -29.40 9.02 10.77
N ILE A 353 -30.10 7.90 10.89
CA ILE A 353 -31.54 7.82 10.61
C ILE A 353 -32.32 8.80 11.48
N GLY A 354 -32.01 8.86 12.78
CA GLY A 354 -32.64 9.79 13.71
C GLY A 354 -32.42 11.26 13.35
N ILE A 355 -31.21 11.63 12.93
CA ILE A 355 -30.91 12.98 12.44
C ILE A 355 -31.73 13.31 11.19
N ILE A 356 -31.81 12.41 10.20
CA ILE A 356 -32.60 12.64 8.98
C ILE A 356 -34.09 12.86 9.30
N TYR A 357 -34.66 12.13 10.27
CA TYR A 357 -36.03 12.39 10.72
C TYR A 357 -36.17 13.75 11.40
N SER A 358 -35.18 14.18 12.19
CA SER A 358 -35.15 15.50 12.81
C SER A 358 -35.14 16.62 11.76
N ASP A 359 -34.36 16.46 10.69
CA ASP A 359 -34.24 17.43 9.59
C ASP A 359 -35.54 17.54 8.79
N LYS A 360 -36.24 16.41 8.60
CA LYS A 360 -37.60 16.37 8.04
C LYS A 360 -38.67 16.95 8.95
N GLY A 361 -38.34 17.30 10.20
CA GLY A 361 -39.28 17.82 11.19
C GLY A 361 -40.08 16.74 11.94
N ASP A 362 -39.83 15.46 11.68
CA ASP A 362 -40.46 14.34 12.36
C ASP A 362 -39.69 14.01 13.65
N LEU A 363 -39.92 14.85 14.66
CA LEU A 363 -39.18 14.80 15.92
C LEU A 363 -39.48 13.54 16.75
N ASP A 364 -40.63 12.88 16.52
CA ASP A 364 -41.00 11.65 17.22
C ASP A 364 -40.18 10.46 16.72
N ASN A 365 -40.15 10.24 15.40
CA ASN A 365 -39.31 9.18 14.84
C ASN A 365 -37.81 9.46 15.10
N ALA A 366 -37.38 10.73 15.05
CA ALA A 366 -36.02 11.10 15.39
C ALA A 366 -35.61 10.62 16.79
N LEU A 367 -36.46 10.86 17.80
CA LEU A 367 -36.19 10.44 19.18
C LEU A 367 -36.21 8.91 19.35
N ILE A 368 -37.07 8.19 18.63
CA ILE A 368 -37.11 6.72 18.67
C ILE A 368 -35.74 6.16 18.25
N TYR A 369 -35.26 6.55 17.06
CA TYR A 369 -34.00 6.04 16.52
C TYR A 369 -32.78 6.49 17.35
N LEU A 370 -32.74 7.74 17.81
CA LEU A 370 -31.63 8.22 18.65
C LEU A 370 -31.57 7.53 20.01
N ARG A 371 -32.73 7.23 20.62
CA ARG A 371 -32.78 6.49 21.89
C ARG A 371 -32.36 5.04 21.70
N GLU A 372 -32.77 4.41 20.61
CA GLU A 372 -32.31 3.06 20.26
C GLU A 372 -30.79 3.04 20.02
N ALA A 373 -30.23 4.04 19.32
CA ALA A 373 -28.79 4.19 19.17
C ALA A 373 -28.08 4.31 20.52
N LEU A 374 -28.60 5.15 21.43
CA LEU A 374 -28.04 5.33 22.76
C LEU A 374 -28.11 4.03 23.58
N GLU A 375 -29.22 3.29 23.50
CA GLU A 375 -29.38 2.00 24.18
C GLU A 375 -28.33 0.99 23.72
N VAL A 376 -28.06 0.90 22.41
CA VAL A 376 -26.99 0.04 21.86
C VAL A 376 -25.64 0.47 22.42
N LEU A 377 -25.31 1.77 22.38
CA LEU A 377 -24.04 2.27 22.90
C LEU A 377 -23.87 1.98 24.39
N GLU A 378 -24.93 2.12 25.19
CA GLU A 378 -24.91 1.86 26.63
C GLU A 378 -24.81 0.38 26.96
N ARG A 379 -25.61 -0.46 26.30
CA ARG A 379 -25.62 -1.92 26.50
C ARG A 379 -24.24 -2.54 26.22
N PHE A 380 -23.54 -2.03 25.22
CA PHE A 380 -22.24 -2.57 24.79
C PHE A 380 -21.03 -1.73 25.27
N ASN A 381 -21.24 -0.77 26.19
CA ASN A 381 -20.19 0.12 26.72
C ASN A 381 -19.35 0.82 25.65
N LEU A 382 -19.99 1.22 24.55
CA LEU A 382 -19.36 1.93 23.44
C LEU A 382 -19.34 3.44 23.72
N ILE A 383 -18.13 4.02 23.71
CA ILE A 383 -17.92 5.44 24.04
C ILE A 383 -17.98 6.36 22.83
N TYR A 384 -17.61 5.86 21.64
CA TYR A 384 -17.58 6.65 20.41
C TYR A 384 -18.98 7.01 19.95
N GLY A 385 -19.23 8.31 19.73
CA GLY A 385 -20.52 8.85 19.28
C GLY A 385 -21.58 9.01 20.37
N LYS A 386 -21.39 8.45 21.57
CA LYS A 386 -22.39 8.48 22.66
C LYS A 386 -22.81 9.89 23.06
N GLU A 387 -21.85 10.79 23.20
CA GLU A 387 -22.13 12.18 23.59
C GLU A 387 -22.83 12.97 22.48
N ILE A 388 -22.51 12.67 21.21
CA ILE A 388 -23.18 13.27 20.05
C ILE A 388 -24.67 12.89 20.05
N ILE A 389 -24.98 11.61 20.26
CA ILE A 389 -26.36 11.12 20.33
C ILE A 389 -27.12 11.76 21.50
N LYS A 390 -26.52 11.84 22.69
CA LYS A 390 -27.14 12.52 23.85
C LYS A 390 -27.45 13.98 23.56
N ASN A 391 -26.52 14.69 22.92
CA ASN A 391 -26.70 16.08 22.55
C ASN A 391 -27.81 16.25 21.50
N ALA A 392 -27.89 15.36 20.51
CA ALA A 392 -28.97 15.34 19.52
C ALA A 392 -30.35 15.12 20.18
N ILE A 393 -30.46 14.15 21.09
CA ILE A 393 -31.69 13.91 21.86
C ILE A 393 -32.09 15.17 22.64
N ASN A 394 -31.16 15.76 23.41
CA ASN A 394 -31.42 16.96 24.19
C ASN A 394 -31.87 18.13 23.32
N PHE A 395 -31.26 18.30 22.14
CA PHE A 395 -31.62 19.33 21.17
C PHE A 395 -33.06 19.14 20.68
N ILE A 396 -33.43 17.94 20.25
CA ILE A 396 -34.77 17.62 19.74
C ILE A 396 -35.82 17.77 20.83
N GLU A 397 -35.55 17.30 22.05
CA GLU A 397 -36.48 17.47 23.18
C GLU A 397 -36.71 18.95 23.52
N ARG A 398 -35.68 19.79 23.46
CA ARG A 398 -35.83 21.25 23.61
C ARG A 398 -36.66 21.85 22.48
N LYS A 399 -36.47 21.41 21.23
CA LYS A 399 -37.25 21.85 20.07
C LYS A 399 -38.74 21.49 20.24
N LYS A 400 -39.03 20.26 20.68
CA LYS A 400 -40.41 19.81 20.99
C LYS A 400 -41.10 20.57 22.12
N ARG A 401 -40.36 21.11 23.09
CA ARG A 401 -40.93 21.93 24.19
C ARG A 401 -41.24 23.36 23.78
N LYS A 402 -40.68 23.84 22.67
CA LYS A 402 -40.85 25.21 22.15
C LYS A 402 -41.93 25.32 21.07
N ASN A 403 -42.28 24.20 20.46
CA ASN A 403 -43.44 24.03 19.57
C ASN A 403 -44.63 23.54 20.39
#